data_AF-A0A9N9SRD1-F1
#
_entry.id   AF-A0A9N9SRD1-F1
#
_cell.length_a   1.000
_cell.length_b   1.000
_cell.length_c   1.000
_cell.angle_alpha   90.00
_cell.angle_beta   90.00
_cell.angle_gamma   90.00
#
_symmetry.space_group_name_H-M   'P 1'
#
loop_
_entity.id
_entity.type
_entity.pdbx_description
1 polymer ?
#
loop_
_entity_poly.entity_id
_entity_poly.type
_entity_poly.pdbx_seq_one_letter_code
_entity_poly.pdbx_strand_id
1 'polypeptide(L)'
;MDDDRDSAADGRKKVNDNEELHQMYKDQIQKKIPKNLGEWSEWSPWSSCSRSCGGGVTQQTRHCIHRPADSRFVRRQRRRRQNGKRLVSGCVGLYKRIHLCNSQDCPSGQDFRYEQCASFNNRLFRGTRYQWEPFFKAKDECALNCRPVGMSFFATLNKTVIDGTPCSYPITHTGKSAPKGSRGICIDGYCKVRLIPYKYY
;
A
#
# COMPACT_ATOMS: atom_id res chain seq x y z
N MET A 1 43.35 12.51 -58.12
CA MET A 1 42.24 11.90 -58.88
C MET A 1 41.82 10.66 -58.09
N ASP A 2 41.40 10.83 -56.85
CA ASP A 2 40.11 11.40 -56.41
C ASP A 2 38.96 10.54 -56.91
N ASP A 3 38.36 9.75 -56.02
CA ASP A 3 37.01 10.05 -55.53
C ASP A 3 36.63 9.13 -54.35
N ASP A 4 36.57 9.75 -53.18
CA ASP A 4 35.88 9.29 -51.97
C ASP A 4 34.36 9.23 -52.21
N ARG A 5 33.68 8.17 -51.74
CA ARG A 5 32.26 8.24 -51.30
C ARG A 5 31.97 7.32 -50.11
N ASP A 6 31.92 7.99 -48.97
CA ASP A 6 31.12 7.81 -47.74
C ASP A 6 30.15 6.62 -47.57
N SER A 7 30.33 5.94 -46.43
CA SER A 7 29.37 5.76 -45.32
C SER A 7 27.90 5.40 -45.59
N ALA A 8 27.50 4.20 -45.14
CA ALA A 8 26.32 4.00 -44.27
C ALA A 8 26.26 2.55 -43.75
N ALA A 9 26.70 2.32 -42.51
CA ALA A 9 26.31 1.13 -41.77
C ALA A 9 24.82 1.25 -41.40
N ASP A 10 23.96 0.48 -42.06
CA ASP A 10 22.53 0.35 -41.71
C ASP A 10 22.40 -0.39 -40.38
N GLY A 11 22.48 0.38 -39.29
CA GLY A 11 22.20 -0.06 -37.94
C GLY A 11 20.71 -0.32 -37.75
N ARG A 12 20.20 -1.43 -38.28
CA ARG A 12 18.88 -1.97 -37.90
C ARG A 12 18.92 -2.39 -36.44
N LYS A 13 18.52 -1.48 -35.55
CA LYS A 13 18.15 -1.81 -34.18
C LYS A 13 17.13 -2.95 -34.24
N LYS A 14 17.49 -4.12 -33.72
CA LYS A 14 16.52 -5.18 -33.41
C LYS A 14 15.63 -4.64 -32.29
N VAL A 15 14.52 -4.01 -32.67
CA VAL A 15 13.46 -3.66 -31.75
C VAL A 15 12.92 -4.97 -31.19
N ASN A 16 12.94 -5.11 -29.88
CA ASN A 16 12.45 -6.30 -29.20
C ASN A 16 10.92 -6.23 -29.22
N ASP A 17 10.25 -7.20 -29.85
CA ASP A 17 8.78 -7.29 -29.96
C ASP A 17 8.06 -7.13 -28.61
N ASN A 18 8.75 -7.44 -27.50
CA ASN A 18 8.26 -7.26 -26.14
C ASN A 18 8.12 -5.77 -25.73
N GLU A 19 9.01 -4.91 -26.23
CA GLU A 19 8.99 -3.47 -25.98
C GLU A 19 7.85 -2.79 -26.74
N GLU A 20 7.60 -3.22 -27.99
CA GLU A 20 6.45 -2.76 -28.79
C GLU A 20 5.12 -3.23 -28.18
N LEU A 21 5.03 -4.49 -27.72
CA LEU A 21 3.84 -5.00 -27.05
C LEU A 21 3.56 -4.26 -25.73
N HIS A 22 4.60 -3.97 -24.95
CA HIS A 22 4.47 -3.18 -23.72
C HIS A 22 4.04 -1.73 -24.01
N GLN A 23 4.56 -1.14 -25.09
CA GLN A 23 4.18 0.20 -25.53
C GLN A 23 2.73 0.25 -26.04
N MET A 24 2.30 -0.75 -26.83
CA MET A 24 0.90 -0.89 -27.26
C MET A 24 -0.06 -1.02 -26.07
N TYR A 25 0.29 -1.81 -25.06
CA TYR A 25 -0.52 -1.97 -23.85
C TYR A 25 -0.64 -0.65 -23.06
N LYS A 26 0.47 0.08 -22.91
CA LYS A 26 0.48 1.42 -22.31
C LYS A 26 -0.41 2.40 -23.08
N ASP A 27 -0.30 2.44 -24.40
CA ASP A 27 -1.09 3.33 -25.26
C ASP A 27 -2.59 3.02 -25.19
N GLN A 28 -2.96 1.73 -25.14
CA GLN A 28 -4.36 1.31 -24.99
C GLN A 28 -4.94 1.72 -23.63
N ILE A 29 -4.15 1.65 -22.56
CA ILE A 29 -4.54 2.16 -21.24
C ILE A 29 -4.67 3.68 -21.26
N GLN A 30 -3.70 4.38 -21.85
CA GLN A 30 -3.65 5.84 -21.86
C GLN A 30 -4.76 6.48 -22.70
N LYS A 31 -5.20 5.83 -23.79
CA LYS A 31 -6.37 6.23 -24.59
C LYS A 31 -7.70 6.11 -23.82
N LYS A 32 -7.79 5.26 -22.79
CA LYS A 32 -8.98 5.06 -21.95
C LYS A 32 -8.98 5.92 -20.68
N ILE A 33 -7.89 6.63 -20.39
CA ILE A 33 -7.73 7.48 -19.20
C ILE A 33 -8.30 8.88 -19.52
N PRO A 34 -9.36 9.34 -18.82
CA PRO A 34 -9.91 10.68 -19.03
C PRO A 34 -8.84 11.79 -18.97
N LYS A 35 -8.81 12.67 -19.98
CA LYS A 35 -7.85 13.79 -20.08
C LYS A 35 -7.95 14.83 -18.93
N ASN A 36 -8.98 14.73 -18.09
CA ASN A 36 -9.21 15.57 -16.92
C ASN A 36 -8.95 14.80 -15.62
N LEU A 37 -7.90 13.99 -15.58
CA LEU A 37 -7.46 13.33 -14.35
C LEU A 37 -6.38 14.19 -13.69
N GLY A 38 -6.34 14.15 -12.36
CA GLY A 38 -5.22 14.72 -11.62
C GLY A 38 -3.95 13.94 -11.95
N GLU A 39 -2.81 14.59 -11.74
CA GLU A 39 -1.49 14.01 -11.94
C GLU A 39 -0.92 13.54 -10.59
N TRP A 40 -0.20 12.43 -10.60
CA TRP A 40 0.48 12.00 -9.38
C TRP A 40 1.79 12.76 -9.21
N SER A 41 2.11 13.20 -7.98
CA SER A 41 3.47 13.63 -7.65
C SER A 41 4.46 12.49 -7.85
N GLU A 42 5.74 12.85 -7.87
CA GLU A 42 6.81 11.86 -7.64
C GLU A 42 6.56 11.09 -6.34
N TRP A 43 7.06 9.85 -6.32
CA TRP A 43 7.04 9.04 -5.11
C TRP A 43 7.98 9.65 -4.07
N SER A 44 7.57 9.62 -2.81
CA SER A 44 8.47 9.87 -1.69
C SER A 44 9.61 8.86 -1.69
N PRO A 45 10.75 9.16 -1.05
CA PRO A 45 11.68 8.13 -0.65
C PRO A 45 10.98 7.03 0.18
N TRP A 46 11.55 5.83 0.16
CA TRP A 46 11.13 4.75 1.05
C TRP A 46 11.35 5.14 2.52
N SER A 47 10.36 4.85 3.37
CA SER A 47 10.50 5.00 4.81
C SER A 47 11.50 4.00 5.38
N SER A 48 12.01 4.25 6.58
CA SER A 48 12.63 3.21 7.38
C SER A 48 11.69 2.01 7.56
N CYS A 49 12.26 0.81 7.71
CA CYS A 49 11.48 -0.39 7.96
C CYS A 49 10.77 -0.29 9.31
N SER A 50 9.51 -0.72 9.38
CA SER A 50 8.72 -0.68 10.63
C SER A 50 9.26 -1.59 11.74
N ARG A 51 10.15 -2.53 11.40
CA ARG A 51 10.86 -3.40 12.34
C ARG A 51 12.30 -3.61 11.90
N SER A 52 13.17 -3.96 12.83
CA SER A 52 14.56 -4.41 12.57
C SER A 52 14.68 -5.93 12.41
N CYS A 53 13.63 -6.72 12.69
CA CYS A 53 13.56 -8.17 12.54
C CYS A 53 12.09 -8.64 12.48
N GLY A 54 11.87 -9.93 12.26
CA GLY A 54 10.58 -10.62 12.30
C GLY A 54 9.62 -10.22 11.19
N GLY A 55 10.11 -9.56 10.14
CA GLY A 55 9.32 -8.99 9.06
C GLY A 55 8.65 -7.67 9.45
N GLY A 56 9.16 -6.58 8.89
CA GLY A 56 8.51 -5.27 8.89
C GLY A 56 8.10 -4.84 7.49
N VAL A 57 7.66 -3.60 7.36
CA VAL A 57 7.38 -2.98 6.07
C VAL A 57 8.03 -1.62 5.92
N THR A 58 8.45 -1.33 4.69
CA THR A 58 8.81 0.02 4.25
C THR A 58 7.75 0.52 3.29
N GLN A 59 7.46 1.83 3.35
CA GLN A 59 6.42 2.45 2.55
C GLN A 59 6.94 3.67 1.81
N GLN A 60 6.40 3.90 0.62
CA GLN A 60 6.51 5.18 -0.09
C GLN A 60 5.10 5.63 -0.46
N THR A 61 4.90 6.94 -0.45
CA THR A 61 3.62 7.56 -0.78
C THR A 61 3.81 8.61 -1.86
N ARG A 62 2.72 8.93 -2.55
CA ARG A 62 2.64 10.06 -3.47
C ARG A 62 1.28 10.73 -3.30
N HIS A 63 1.20 12.01 -3.64
CA HIS A 63 -0.03 12.76 -3.53
C HIS A 63 -0.51 13.19 -4.92
N CYS A 64 -1.83 13.37 -5.02
CA CYS A 64 -2.46 13.76 -6.28
C CYS A 64 -2.38 15.29 -6.43
N ILE A 65 -1.57 15.74 -7.38
CA ILE A 65 -1.38 17.13 -7.80
C ILE A 65 -2.31 17.47 -8.98
N HIS A 66 -2.45 18.76 -9.28
CA HIS A 66 -3.23 19.26 -10.42
C HIS A 66 -4.67 18.71 -10.50
N ARG A 67 -5.40 18.68 -9.39
CA ARG A 67 -6.77 18.16 -9.35
C ARG A 67 -7.72 19.10 -10.13
N PRO A 68 -8.47 18.59 -11.12
CA PRO A 68 -9.40 19.43 -11.91
C PRO A 68 -10.49 20.11 -11.06
N ALA A 69 -10.79 19.57 -9.87
CA ALA A 69 -11.76 20.11 -8.93
C ALA A 69 -11.39 21.50 -8.37
N ASP A 70 -10.13 21.90 -8.45
CA ASP A 70 -9.64 23.20 -8.01
C ASP A 70 -9.80 24.29 -9.09
N SER A 71 -10.16 23.91 -10.32
CA SER A 71 -10.48 24.85 -11.38
C SER A 71 -11.88 25.44 -11.22
N ARG A 72 -11.99 26.77 -11.25
CA ARG A 72 -13.27 27.53 -11.24
C ARG A 72 -14.27 27.02 -12.30
N PHE A 73 -13.79 26.39 -13.37
CA PHE A 73 -14.61 25.75 -14.41
C PHE A 73 -15.43 24.53 -13.91
N VAL A 74 -14.87 23.68 -13.05
CA VAL A 74 -15.54 22.44 -12.59
C VAL A 74 -16.59 22.72 -11.50
N ARG A 75 -16.41 23.78 -10.69
CA ARG A 75 -17.42 24.20 -9.70
C ARG A 75 -18.74 24.64 -10.36
N ARG A 76 -18.69 25.20 -11.57
CA ARG A 76 -19.87 25.53 -12.38
C ARG A 76 -20.53 24.28 -13.01
N GLN A 77 -19.74 23.27 -13.39
CA GLN A 77 -20.26 22.01 -13.95
C GLN A 77 -20.83 21.04 -12.91
N ARG A 78 -20.44 21.09 -11.63
CA ARG A 78 -21.08 20.28 -10.57
C ARG A 78 -22.58 20.55 -10.38
N ARG A 79 -23.10 21.68 -10.88
CA ARG A 79 -24.53 21.99 -10.90
C ARG A 79 -25.28 21.46 -12.14
N ARG A 80 -24.57 21.05 -13.19
CA ARG A 80 -25.18 20.43 -14.39
C ARG A 80 -24.75 18.96 -14.46
N ARG A 81 -25.63 18.06 -14.02
CA ARG A 81 -25.60 16.65 -14.42
C ARG A 81 -25.65 16.59 -15.94
N GLN A 82 -24.52 16.45 -16.63
CA GLN A 82 -24.53 16.01 -18.02
C GLN A 82 -24.61 14.48 -18.03
N ASN A 83 -25.72 13.93 -18.54
CA ASN A 83 -25.91 12.52 -18.89
C ASN A 83 -25.64 11.47 -17.79
N GLY A 84 -25.81 11.81 -16.51
CA GLY A 84 -25.75 10.84 -15.40
C GLY A 84 -24.37 10.19 -15.17
N LYS A 85 -23.33 10.56 -15.92
CA LYS A 85 -21.97 10.03 -15.75
C LYS A 85 -21.20 10.85 -14.73
N ARG A 86 -20.70 10.18 -13.69
CA ARG A 86 -19.92 10.79 -12.61
C ARG A 86 -18.55 11.20 -13.16
N LEU A 87 -18.29 12.51 -13.27
CA LEU A 87 -17.00 13.03 -13.71
C LEU A 87 -15.92 12.64 -12.69
N VAL A 88 -15.05 11.70 -13.05
CA VAL A 88 -13.87 11.34 -12.24
C VAL A 88 -12.90 12.51 -12.30
N SER A 89 -12.84 13.30 -11.23
CA SER A 89 -11.91 14.42 -11.06
C SER A 89 -10.92 14.08 -9.95
N GLY A 90 -9.73 13.58 -10.32
CA GLY A 90 -8.70 13.14 -9.39
C GLY A 90 -7.70 12.19 -10.04
N CYS A 91 -6.75 11.67 -9.29
CA CYS A 91 -5.74 10.75 -9.83
C CYS A 91 -6.24 9.30 -9.78
N VAL A 92 -5.94 8.53 -10.81
CA VAL A 92 -6.25 7.09 -10.89
C VAL A 92 -4.97 6.29 -10.59
N GLY A 93 -5.08 5.27 -9.74
CA GLY A 93 -3.98 4.38 -9.38
C GLY A 93 -3.60 4.43 -7.90
N LEU A 94 -2.52 3.73 -7.55
CA LEU A 94 -2.06 3.58 -6.17
C LEU A 94 -1.43 4.87 -5.64
N TYR A 95 -1.76 5.26 -4.41
CA TYR A 95 -1.14 6.41 -3.71
C TYR A 95 -0.06 5.98 -2.70
N LYS A 96 -0.03 4.69 -2.33
CA LYS A 96 0.91 4.08 -1.39
C LYS A 96 1.43 2.77 -1.97
N ARG A 97 2.73 2.52 -1.82
CA ARG A 97 3.39 1.24 -2.11
C ARG A 97 4.10 0.76 -0.86
N ILE A 98 4.17 -0.56 -0.68
CA ILE A 98 4.72 -1.20 0.50
C ILE A 98 5.55 -2.41 0.10
N HIS A 99 6.72 -2.58 0.71
CA HIS A 99 7.54 -3.78 0.59
C HIS A 99 7.84 -4.36 1.96
N LEU A 100 8.00 -5.68 2.01
CA LEU A 100 8.53 -6.38 3.17
C LEU A 100 10.02 -6.06 3.33
N CYS A 101 10.45 -5.88 4.56
CA CYS A 101 11.84 -5.67 4.93
C CYS A 101 12.15 -6.40 6.24
N ASN A 102 13.43 -6.63 6.52
CA ASN A 102 13.91 -7.24 7.76
C ASN A 102 13.20 -8.55 8.13
N SER A 103 13.16 -9.49 7.19
CA SER A 103 12.46 -10.77 7.32
C SER A 103 13.18 -11.84 8.15
N GLN A 104 14.41 -11.58 8.59
CA GLN A 104 15.13 -12.42 9.53
C GLN A 104 14.35 -12.57 10.84
N ASP A 105 14.43 -13.73 11.49
CA ASP A 105 13.76 -13.93 12.78
C ASP A 105 14.32 -13.01 13.86
N CYS A 106 13.48 -12.64 14.82
CA CYS A 106 13.90 -11.87 15.98
C CYS A 106 14.57 -12.78 17.01
N PRO A 107 15.75 -12.43 17.57
CA PRO A 107 16.46 -13.26 18.55
C PRO A 107 15.62 -13.66 19.77
N SER A 108 14.74 -12.76 20.20
CA SER A 108 13.87 -12.92 21.37
C SER A 108 12.50 -13.52 21.05
N GLY A 109 12.21 -13.85 19.77
CA GLY A 109 10.88 -14.27 19.35
C GLY A 109 9.79 -13.23 19.61
N GLN A 110 10.15 -11.94 19.74
CA GLN A 110 9.23 -10.86 20.09
C GLN A 110 8.06 -10.74 19.10
N ASP A 111 6.85 -10.85 19.64
CA ASP A 111 5.61 -10.56 18.92
C ASP A 111 5.44 -9.04 18.79
N PHE A 112 5.42 -8.55 17.54
CA PHE A 112 5.28 -7.13 17.25
C PHE A 112 4.01 -6.51 17.81
N ARG A 113 2.93 -7.29 17.90
CA ARG A 113 1.67 -6.82 18.48
C ARG A 113 1.78 -6.70 20.00
N TYR A 114 2.55 -7.57 20.64
CA TYR A 114 2.82 -7.50 22.06
C TYR A 114 3.57 -6.21 22.40
N GLU A 115 4.63 -5.89 21.66
CA GLU A 115 5.39 -4.64 21.83
C GLU A 115 4.48 -3.40 21.76
N GLN A 116 3.54 -3.39 20.81
CA GLN A 116 2.58 -2.30 20.64
C GLN A 116 1.62 -2.18 21.83
N CYS A 117 1.07 -3.28 22.35
CA CYS A 117 0.26 -3.26 23.57
C CYS A 117 1.09 -2.81 24.79
N ALA A 118 2.31 -3.36 24.94
CA ALA A 118 3.20 -3.06 26.06
C ALA A 118 3.60 -1.57 26.12
N SER A 119 3.62 -0.87 24.98
CA SER A 119 3.86 0.59 24.92
C SER A 119 2.82 1.43 25.69
N PHE A 120 1.69 0.83 26.07
CA PHE A 120 0.64 1.45 26.89
C PHE A 120 0.72 1.08 28.38
N ASN A 121 1.65 0.21 28.81
CA ASN A 121 1.70 -0.25 30.21
C ASN A 121 1.93 0.87 31.23
N ASN A 122 2.64 1.93 30.81
CA ASN A 122 2.90 3.12 31.64
C ASN A 122 1.85 4.22 31.49
N ARG A 123 0.76 3.99 30.73
CA ARG A 123 -0.30 4.97 30.48
C ARG A 123 -1.53 4.63 31.34
N LEU A 124 -2.18 5.66 31.89
CA LEU A 124 -3.43 5.49 32.61
C LEU A 124 -4.57 5.20 31.63
N PHE A 125 -5.33 4.13 31.89
CA PHE A 125 -6.56 3.80 31.20
C PHE A 125 -7.71 3.83 32.21
N ARG A 126 -8.61 4.80 32.06
CA ARG A 126 -9.72 5.03 33.02
C ARG A 126 -9.24 5.14 34.48
N GLY A 127 -8.10 5.81 34.70
CA GLY A 127 -7.53 6.03 36.04
C GLY A 127 -6.62 4.92 36.56
N THR A 128 -6.47 3.80 35.85
CA THR A 128 -5.67 2.65 36.30
C THR A 128 -4.60 2.29 35.29
N ARG A 129 -3.44 1.82 35.76
CA ARG A 129 -2.39 1.26 34.90
C ARG A 129 -2.57 -0.26 34.81
N TYR A 130 -2.35 -0.79 33.62
CA TYR A 130 -2.48 -2.21 33.34
C TYR A 130 -1.24 -2.72 32.62
N GLN A 131 -0.91 -3.99 32.85
CA GLN A 131 -0.01 -4.71 31.95
C GLN A 131 -0.86 -5.26 30.80
N TRP A 132 -0.61 -4.78 29.60
CA TRP A 132 -1.41 -5.11 28.41
C TRP A 132 -0.77 -6.23 27.61
N GLU A 133 -1.60 -7.15 27.14
CA GLU A 133 -1.22 -8.17 26.16
C GLU A 133 -2.20 -8.19 24.97
N PRO A 134 -1.79 -8.70 23.79
CA PRO A 134 -2.64 -8.76 22.61
C PRO A 134 -3.95 -9.54 22.81
N PHE A 135 -5.04 -9.04 22.22
CA PHE A 135 -6.31 -9.75 22.13
C PHE A 135 -6.69 -10.03 20.67
N PHE A 136 -6.52 -11.27 20.22
CA PHE A 136 -6.71 -11.67 18.81
C PHE A 136 -8.14 -12.04 18.41
N LYS A 137 -9.07 -12.16 19.37
CA LYS A 137 -10.45 -12.61 19.09
C LYS A 137 -11.41 -11.48 18.67
N ALA A 138 -10.94 -10.24 18.62
CA ALA A 138 -11.74 -9.11 18.16
C ALA A 138 -11.98 -9.20 16.63
N LYS A 139 -13.14 -8.71 16.18
CA LYS A 139 -13.52 -8.68 14.76
C LYS A 139 -12.51 -7.89 13.91
N ASP A 140 -12.09 -6.74 14.42
CA ASP A 140 -11.14 -5.86 13.75
C ASP A 140 -9.71 -6.19 14.19
N GLU A 141 -9.18 -7.33 13.74
CA GLU A 141 -7.85 -7.84 14.14
C GLU A 141 -6.73 -6.81 13.90
N CYS A 142 -6.83 -5.95 12.89
CA CYS A 142 -5.82 -4.92 12.61
C CYS A 142 -6.00 -3.61 13.39
N ALA A 143 -6.97 -3.54 14.31
CA ALA A 143 -6.96 -2.56 15.39
C ALA A 143 -6.07 -3.07 16.55
N LEU A 144 -5.52 -2.16 17.35
CA LEU A 144 -4.69 -2.53 18.50
C LEU A 144 -5.58 -2.92 19.68
N ASN A 145 -6.12 -4.13 19.61
CA ASN A 145 -6.92 -4.73 20.67
C ASN A 145 -6.00 -5.39 21.70
N CYS A 146 -6.07 -4.91 22.94
CA CYS A 146 -5.27 -5.39 24.05
C CYS A 146 -6.18 -5.73 25.23
N ARG A 147 -5.83 -6.76 26.00
CA ARG A 147 -6.48 -7.09 27.27
C ARG A 147 -5.49 -6.91 28.42
N PRO A 148 -5.92 -6.46 29.60
CA PRO A 148 -5.07 -6.51 30.77
C PRO A 148 -4.79 -7.96 31.17
N VAL A 149 -3.55 -8.24 31.56
CA VAL A 149 -3.16 -9.57 32.06
C VAL A 149 -4.07 -9.97 33.24
N GLY A 150 -4.65 -11.17 33.14
CA GLY A 150 -5.56 -11.72 34.16
C GLY A 150 -6.99 -11.18 34.14
N MET A 151 -7.34 -10.29 33.21
CA MET A 151 -8.70 -9.74 33.10
C MET A 151 -9.45 -10.30 31.88
N SER A 152 -10.79 -10.33 31.97
CA SER A 152 -11.66 -10.90 30.93
C SER A 152 -12.05 -9.91 29.84
N PHE A 153 -11.94 -8.61 30.10
CA PHE A 153 -12.26 -7.58 29.12
C PHE A 153 -11.04 -7.23 28.25
N PHE A 154 -11.31 -6.68 27.07
CA PHE A 154 -10.29 -6.07 26.21
C PHE A 154 -10.68 -4.62 25.90
N ALA A 155 -9.70 -3.83 25.46
CA ALA A 155 -9.87 -2.48 24.98
C ALA A 155 -9.10 -2.30 23.67
N THR A 156 -9.64 -1.47 22.78
CA THR A 156 -8.93 -1.02 21.58
C THR A 156 -8.13 0.23 21.93
N LEU A 157 -6.81 0.07 22.09
CA LEU A 157 -5.92 1.17 22.52
C LEU A 157 -5.49 2.07 21.36
N ASN A 158 -5.56 1.57 20.13
CA ASN A 158 -5.33 2.34 18.91
C ASN A 158 -6.20 1.81 17.77
N LYS A 159 -6.63 2.71 16.87
CA LYS A 159 -7.47 2.39 15.71
C LYS A 159 -6.80 1.39 14.76
N THR A 160 -5.47 1.47 14.63
CA THR A 160 -4.69 0.57 13.78
C THR A 160 -3.46 0.10 14.54
N VAL A 161 -3.07 -1.15 14.31
CA VAL A 161 -1.70 -1.60 14.59
C VAL A 161 -0.74 -0.96 13.58
N ILE A 162 0.56 -1.00 13.88
CA ILE A 162 1.60 -0.54 12.97
C ILE A 162 1.59 -1.43 11.71
N ASP A 163 1.71 -0.82 10.54
CA ASP A 163 1.76 -1.54 9.27
C ASP A 163 2.88 -2.60 9.30
N GLY A 164 2.58 -3.78 8.76
CA GLY A 164 3.46 -4.96 8.81
C GLY A 164 3.19 -5.90 9.98
N THR A 165 2.35 -5.52 10.96
CA THR A 165 1.94 -6.42 12.04
C THR A 165 1.24 -7.67 11.48
N PRO A 166 1.67 -8.90 11.86
CA PRO A 166 1.02 -10.12 11.41
C PRO A 166 -0.47 -10.18 11.76
N CYS A 167 -1.25 -10.81 10.89
CA CYS A 167 -2.67 -11.08 11.08
C CYS A 167 -3.09 -12.39 10.43
N SER A 168 -4.20 -12.95 10.90
CA SER A 168 -4.59 -14.35 10.70
C SER A 168 -5.59 -14.53 9.57
N TYR A 169 -6.40 -13.50 9.28
CA TYR A 169 -7.50 -13.58 8.31
C TYR A 169 -7.32 -12.58 7.16
N PRO A 170 -6.34 -12.80 6.27
CA PRO A 170 -6.10 -11.86 5.19
C PRO A 170 -7.17 -11.89 4.10
N ILE A 171 -7.40 -10.72 3.50
CA ILE A 171 -8.16 -10.57 2.26
C ILE A 171 -7.23 -10.45 1.06
N THR A 172 -7.66 -10.97 -0.08
CA THR A 172 -7.00 -10.82 -1.37
C THR A 172 -7.19 -9.41 -1.93
N HIS A 173 -6.47 -9.07 -3.00
CA HIS A 173 -6.60 -7.77 -3.67
C HIS A 173 -8.01 -7.48 -4.22
N THR A 174 -8.84 -8.52 -4.42
CA THR A 174 -10.25 -8.40 -4.85
C THR A 174 -11.21 -8.20 -3.66
N GLY A 175 -10.71 -8.15 -2.43
CA GLY A 175 -11.52 -8.02 -1.21
C GLY A 175 -12.14 -9.32 -0.70
N LYS A 176 -11.88 -10.46 -1.37
CA LYS A 176 -12.32 -11.79 -0.92
C LYS A 176 -11.38 -12.37 0.13
N SER A 177 -11.90 -13.19 1.05
CA SER A 177 -11.08 -13.95 2.00
C SER A 177 -10.03 -14.79 1.28
N ALA A 178 -8.81 -14.78 1.78
CA ALA A 178 -7.74 -15.59 1.25
C ALA A 178 -7.92 -17.08 1.61
N PRO A 179 -7.27 -18.01 0.87
CA PRO A 179 -7.26 -19.42 1.23
C PRO A 179 -6.78 -19.66 2.66
N LYS A 180 -7.33 -20.67 3.32
CA LYS A 180 -6.95 -21.06 4.69
C LYS A 180 -5.44 -21.31 4.76
N GLY A 181 -4.78 -20.75 5.78
CA GLY A 181 -3.32 -20.83 5.94
C GLY A 181 -2.52 -19.74 5.23
N SER A 182 -3.18 -18.84 4.48
CA SER A 182 -2.52 -17.64 3.94
C SER A 182 -2.00 -16.77 5.08
N ARG A 183 -0.73 -16.34 4.99
CA ARG A 183 -0.16 -15.39 5.95
C ARG A 183 -0.59 -13.96 5.60
N GLY A 184 -1.03 -13.21 6.60
CA GLY A 184 -1.47 -11.83 6.45
C GLY A 184 -0.57 -10.83 7.16
N ILE A 185 -0.59 -9.59 6.68
CA ILE A 185 -0.04 -8.42 7.38
C ILE A 185 -1.08 -7.30 7.40
N CYS A 186 -1.13 -6.57 8.50
CA CYS A 186 -1.97 -5.39 8.64
C CYS A 186 -1.38 -4.23 7.84
N ILE A 187 -2.20 -3.65 6.97
CA ILE A 187 -1.87 -2.49 6.13
C ILE A 187 -3.07 -1.55 6.11
N ASP A 188 -2.89 -0.32 6.59
CA ASP A 188 -3.96 0.70 6.69
C ASP A 188 -5.18 0.19 7.48
N GLY A 189 -4.94 -0.64 8.50
CA GLY A 189 -6.00 -1.24 9.33
C GLY A 189 -6.73 -2.43 8.69
N TYR A 190 -6.28 -2.93 7.55
CA TYR A 190 -6.83 -4.13 6.90
C TYR A 190 -5.83 -5.26 6.89
N CYS A 191 -6.27 -6.48 7.19
CA CYS A 191 -5.44 -7.67 7.07
C CYS A 191 -5.34 -8.07 5.59
N LYS A 192 -4.19 -7.86 4.96
CA LYS A 192 -3.97 -8.17 3.54
C LYS A 192 -3.06 -9.37 3.39
N VAL A 193 -3.25 -10.17 2.34
CA VAL A 193 -2.33 -11.28 2.03
C VAL A 193 -0.92 -10.72 1.92
N ARG A 194 0.03 -11.37 2.59
CA ARG A 194 1.44 -11.06 2.46
C ARG A 194 1.82 -11.32 1.00
N LEU A 195 1.96 -10.25 0.21
CA LEU A 195 2.38 -10.36 -1.19
C LEU A 195 3.76 -10.99 -1.19
N ILE A 196 3.83 -12.29 -1.45
CA ILE A 196 5.05 -12.89 -1.98
C ILE A 196 5.24 -12.16 -3.30
N PRO A 197 6.37 -11.45 -3.53
CA PRO A 197 6.65 -10.95 -4.86
C PRO A 197 6.55 -12.18 -5.76
N TYR A 198 5.59 -12.17 -6.68
CA TYR A 198 5.55 -13.15 -7.75
C TYR A 198 6.97 -13.16 -8.31
N LYS A 199 7.70 -14.26 -8.08
CA LYS A 199 8.88 -14.59 -8.87
C LYS A 199 8.31 -14.78 -10.27
N TYR A 200 8.32 -13.72 -11.06
CA TYR A 200 8.25 -13.84 -12.50
C TYR A 200 9.50 -14.62 -12.88
N TYR A 201 9.32 -15.89 -13.23
CA TYR A 201 10.26 -16.65 -14.05
C TYR A 201 10.02 -16.28 -15.51
#